data_AF-A0A7X7XMR6-F1
#
_entry.id   AF-A0A7X7XMR6-F1
#
_cell.length_a   1.000
_cell.length_b   1.000
_cell.length_c   1.000
_cell.angle_alpha   90.00
_cell.angle_beta   90.00
_cell.angle_gamma   90.00
#
_symmetry.space_group_name_H-M   'P 1'
#
loop_
_entity.id
_entity.type
_entity.pdbx_description
1 polymer ?
#
loop_
_entity_poly.entity_id
_entity_poly.type
_entity_poly.pdbx_seq_one_letter_code
_entity_poly.pdbx_strand_id
1 'polypeptide(L)'
;MIDFNWTEITVLAVLAMILFGPEKLPEFARKAARVIAHLRKIGNDARGQLRAELGPEWDNVRLSDLNPKNFVARHLLSAEEKDDLLAIRDEFRSVGAEATEGLGGVREGIEGARSESRAAAHPGPDAAGADAGGTAAAQPDPASSEPLRVIAYDPEAT
;
A
#
# COMPACT_ATOMS: atom_id res chain seq x y z
N MET A 1 8.52 -21.82 0.96
CA MET A 1 7.34 -21.51 1.79
C MET A 1 7.77 -20.38 2.70
N ILE A 2 6.96 -19.34 2.87
CA ILE A 2 7.32 -18.23 3.77
C ILE A 2 6.93 -18.68 5.18
N ASP A 3 7.93 -18.86 6.04
CA ASP A 3 7.72 -19.23 7.44
C ASP A 3 7.50 -17.96 8.28
N PHE A 4 6.56 -18.00 9.22
CA PHE A 4 6.36 -16.91 10.19
C PHE A 4 7.28 -17.08 11.39
N ASN A 5 8.58 -16.99 11.15
CA ASN A 5 9.58 -16.97 12.22
C ASN A 5 9.87 -15.53 12.67
N TRP A 6 10.46 -15.37 13.86
CA TRP A 6 10.75 -14.05 14.43
C TRP A 6 11.68 -13.20 13.53
N THR A 7 12.61 -13.87 12.83
CA THR A 7 13.52 -13.24 11.88
C THR A 7 12.77 -12.63 10.70
N GLU A 8 11.82 -13.36 10.11
CA GLU A 8 11.02 -12.91 8.97
C GLU A 8 10.13 -11.72 9.34
N ILE A 9 9.51 -11.75 10.54
CA ILE A 9 8.75 -10.62 11.06
C ILE A 9 9.65 -9.39 11.20
N THR A 10 10.89 -9.57 11.67
CA THR A 10 11.85 -8.46 11.80
C THR A 10 12.22 -7.90 10.43
N VAL A 11 12.48 -8.76 9.44
CA VAL A 11 12.77 -8.35 8.05
C VAL A 11 11.58 -7.58 7.45
N LEU A 12 10.35 -8.08 7.61
CA LEU A 12 9.14 -7.39 7.16
C LEU A 12 8.93 -6.05 7.85
N ALA A 13 9.21 -5.94 9.16
CA ALA A 13 9.11 -4.68 9.88
C ALA A 13 10.11 -3.65 9.36
N VAL A 14 11.36 -4.06 9.09
CA VAL A 14 12.37 -3.18 8.49
C VAL A 14 11.98 -2.78 7.07
N LEU A 15 11.45 -3.71 6.27
CA LEU A 15 10.97 -3.39 4.93
C LEU A 15 9.81 -2.39 4.97
N ALA A 16 8.82 -2.62 5.83
CA ALA A 16 7.70 -1.69 6.02
C ALA A 16 8.18 -0.32 6.49
N MET A 17 9.19 -0.28 7.35
CA MET A 17 9.82 0.95 7.84
C MET A 17 10.49 1.74 6.70
N ILE A 18 11.13 1.07 5.75
CA ILE A 18 11.74 1.72 4.58
C ILE A 18 10.66 2.23 3.61
N LEU A 19 9.60 1.44 3.36
CA LEU A 19 8.54 1.79 2.41
C LEU A 19 7.67 2.95 2.90
N PHE A 20 7.22 2.87 4.16
CA PHE A 20 6.25 3.82 4.73
C PHE A 20 6.89 4.88 5.62
N GLY A 21 8.08 4.59 6.18
CA GLY A 21 8.76 5.43 7.15
C GLY A 21 8.47 5.05 8.62
N PRO A 22 9.44 5.25 9.54
CA PRO A 22 9.27 4.99 10.98
C PRO A 22 8.10 5.66 11.64
N GLU A 23 7.84 6.88 11.21
CA GLU A 23 6.87 7.78 11.82
C GLU A 23 5.45 7.33 11.48
N LYS A 24 5.25 6.73 10.31
CA LYS A 24 3.92 6.42 9.75
C LYS A 24 3.39 5.07 10.20
N LEU A 25 4.24 4.05 10.30
CA LEU A 25 3.83 2.72 10.77
C LEU A 25 3.11 2.71 12.13
N PRO A 26 3.62 3.34 13.20
CA PRO A 26 2.93 3.35 14.49
C PRO A 26 1.63 4.17 14.42
N GLU A 27 1.58 5.22 13.59
CA GLU A 27 0.36 5.98 13.35
C GLU A 27 -0.73 5.11 12.70
N PHE A 28 -0.38 4.35 11.64
CA PHE A 28 -1.28 3.42 10.97
C PHE A 28 -1.71 2.26 11.88
N ALA A 29 -0.77 1.68 12.64
CA ALA A 29 -1.08 0.62 13.60
C ALA A 29 -2.09 1.10 14.66
N ARG A 30 -1.93 2.33 15.17
CA ARG A 30 -2.88 2.93 16.12
C ARG A 30 -4.26 3.15 15.50
N LYS A 31 -4.33 3.61 14.25
CA LYS A 31 -5.60 3.77 13.51
C LYS A 31 -6.29 2.43 13.33
N ALA A 32 -5.57 1.41 12.85
CA ALA A 32 -6.08 0.05 12.69
C ALA A 32 -6.55 -0.54 14.02
N ALA A 33 -5.77 -0.39 15.10
CA ALA A 33 -6.14 -0.86 16.42
C ALA A 33 -7.44 -0.21 16.93
N ARG A 34 -7.64 1.09 16.67
CA ARG A 34 -8.89 1.77 17.03
C ARG A 34 -10.09 1.22 16.25
N VAL A 35 -9.92 0.97 14.95
CA VAL A 35 -10.98 0.36 14.12
C VAL A 35 -11.30 -1.04 14.64
N ILE A 36 -10.29 -1.87 14.89
CA ILE A 36 -10.46 -3.24 15.42
C ILE A 36 -11.15 -3.20 16.78
N ALA A 37 -10.76 -2.27 17.67
CA ALA A 37 -11.38 -2.12 18.98
C ALA A 37 -12.85 -1.71 18.86
N HIS A 38 -13.17 -0.79 17.94
CA HIS A 38 -14.54 -0.37 17.66
C HIS A 38 -15.38 -1.52 17.09
N LEU A 39 -14.83 -2.29 16.16
CA LEU A 39 -15.48 -3.44 15.56
C LEU A 39 -15.76 -4.54 16.60
N ARG A 40 -14.80 -4.78 17.51
CA ARG A 40 -14.97 -5.69 18.65
C ARG A 40 -16.07 -5.20 19.60
N LYS A 41 -16.16 -3.88 19.83
CA LYS A 41 -17.21 -3.28 20.65
C LYS A 41 -18.59 -3.48 20.00
N ILE A 42 -18.74 -3.17 18.71
CA ILE A 42 -19.99 -3.37 17.96
C ILE A 42 -20.42 -4.84 18.01
N GLY A 43 -19.51 -5.77 17.78
CA GLY A 43 -19.81 -7.21 17.85
C GLY A 43 -20.31 -7.66 19.22
N ASN A 44 -19.72 -7.11 20.30
CA ASN A 44 -20.16 -7.40 21.66
C ASN A 44 -21.53 -6.75 21.98
N ASP A 45 -21.72 -5.49 21.59
CA ASP A 45 -22.96 -4.73 21.84
C ASP A 45 -24.15 -5.32 21.07
N ALA A 46 -23.93 -5.75 19.81
CA ALA A 46 -24.93 -6.44 19.01
C ALA A 46 -25.29 -7.80 19.64
N ARG A 47 -24.30 -8.58 20.09
CA ARG A 47 -24.55 -9.83 20.81
C ARG A 47 -25.37 -9.61 22.08
N GLY A 48 -25.14 -8.50 22.79
CA GLY A 48 -25.92 -8.10 23.96
C GLY A 48 -27.37 -7.79 23.63
N GLN A 49 -27.62 -7.02 22.56
CA GLN A 49 -28.97 -6.66 22.10
C GLN A 49 -29.75 -7.87 21.59
N LEU A 50 -29.12 -8.71 20.77
CA LEU A 50 -29.74 -9.95 20.26
C LEU A 50 -30.13 -10.90 21.40
N ARG A 51 -29.31 -10.99 22.45
CA ARG A 51 -29.61 -11.83 23.62
C ARG A 51 -30.70 -11.24 24.51
N ALA A 52 -30.83 -9.92 24.55
CA ALA A 52 -31.86 -9.22 25.32
C ALA A 52 -33.25 -9.30 24.66
N GLU A 53 -33.32 -9.20 23.34
CA GLU A 53 -34.59 -9.16 22.61
C GLU A 53 -35.10 -10.53 22.16
N LEU A 54 -34.20 -11.48 21.89
CA LEU A 54 -34.59 -12.76 21.29
C LEU A 54 -34.49 -13.96 22.26
N GLY A 55 -34.10 -13.71 23.52
CA GLY A 55 -34.02 -14.71 24.58
C GLY A 55 -32.80 -15.63 24.51
N PRO A 56 -32.59 -16.47 25.55
CA PRO A 56 -31.38 -17.28 25.70
C PRO A 56 -31.14 -18.31 24.58
N GLU A 57 -32.17 -18.60 23.77
CA GLU A 57 -32.16 -19.55 22.65
C GLU A 57 -31.15 -19.21 21.54
N TRP A 58 -30.70 -17.95 21.42
CA TRP A 58 -29.72 -17.53 20.40
C TRP A 58 -28.25 -17.70 20.82
N ASP A 59 -27.94 -18.11 22.07
CA ASP A 59 -26.55 -18.50 22.44
C ASP A 59 -26.12 -19.81 21.79
N ASN A 60 -27.08 -20.64 21.38
CA ASN A 60 -26.83 -21.96 20.83
C ASN A 60 -26.44 -21.93 19.34
N VAL A 61 -26.66 -20.79 18.65
CA VAL A 61 -26.07 -20.52 17.34
C VAL A 61 -24.65 -19.98 17.57
N ARG A 62 -23.72 -20.93 17.72
CA ARG A 62 -22.32 -20.66 18.04
C ARG A 62 -21.65 -19.81 16.97
N LEU A 63 -21.49 -18.51 17.25
CA LEU A 63 -20.56 -17.61 16.54
C LEU A 63 -19.11 -18.16 16.51
N SER A 64 -18.79 -19.11 17.40
CA SER A 64 -17.48 -19.79 17.48
C SER A 64 -17.28 -20.89 16.43
N ASP A 65 -18.35 -21.37 15.80
CA ASP A 65 -18.33 -22.54 14.89
C ASP A 65 -18.56 -22.14 13.42
N LEU A 66 -18.98 -20.90 13.18
CA LEU A 66 -19.06 -20.35 11.84
C LEU A 66 -17.85 -19.42 11.65
N ASN A 67 -16.80 -20.00 11.05
CA ASN A 67 -15.84 -19.25 10.24
C ASN A 67 -16.61 -18.10 9.55
N PRO A 68 -16.21 -16.83 9.67
CA PRO A 68 -17.01 -15.71 9.16
C PRO A 68 -17.31 -15.87 7.66
N LYS A 69 -16.37 -16.48 6.91
CA LYS A 69 -16.59 -16.93 5.53
C LYS A 69 -17.76 -17.91 5.36
N ASN A 70 -17.88 -18.91 6.24
CA ASN A 70 -18.97 -19.87 6.21
C ASN A 70 -20.30 -19.30 6.73
N PHE A 71 -20.29 -18.32 7.66
CA PHE A 71 -21.51 -17.64 8.11
C PHE A 71 -22.13 -16.84 6.98
N VAL A 72 -21.33 -15.95 6.38
CA VAL A 72 -21.71 -15.15 5.23
C VAL A 72 -22.10 -16.06 4.07
N ALA A 73 -21.34 -17.14 3.82
CA ALA A 73 -21.66 -18.07 2.75
C ALA A 73 -22.87 -18.98 3.01
N ARG A 74 -23.44 -19.03 4.21
CA ARG A 74 -24.67 -19.78 4.48
C ARG A 74 -25.89 -18.90 4.69
N HIS A 75 -25.71 -17.67 5.17
CA HIS A 75 -26.80 -16.71 5.33
C HIS A 75 -26.98 -15.79 4.12
N LEU A 76 -25.93 -15.42 3.37
CA LEU A 76 -26.03 -14.59 2.15
C LEU A 76 -26.18 -15.43 0.85
N LEU A 77 -26.17 -16.76 0.95
CA LEU A 77 -26.39 -17.66 -0.20
C LEU A 77 -27.85 -18.09 -0.35
N SER A 78 -28.78 -17.48 0.40
CA SER A 78 -30.19 -17.47 0.04
C SER A 78 -30.31 -17.02 -1.43
N ALA A 79 -31.17 -17.69 -2.20
CA ALA A 79 -31.14 -17.59 -3.66
C ALA A 79 -31.33 -16.14 -4.16
N GLU A 80 -32.03 -15.30 -3.39
CA GLU A 80 -32.31 -13.91 -3.73
C GLU A 80 -31.14 -12.94 -3.49
N GLU A 81 -30.27 -13.16 -2.49
CA GLU A 81 -29.16 -12.24 -2.15
C GLU A 81 -27.85 -12.56 -2.90
N LYS A 82 -27.82 -13.69 -3.63
CA LYS A 82 -26.67 -14.09 -4.44
C LYS A 82 -26.41 -13.13 -5.58
N ASP A 83 -27.43 -12.66 -6.28
CA ASP A 83 -27.26 -11.82 -7.46
C ASP A 83 -26.66 -10.46 -7.10
N ASP A 84 -27.12 -9.83 -6.01
CA ASP A 84 -26.57 -8.57 -5.50
C ASP A 84 -25.12 -8.75 -5.03
N LEU A 85 -24.81 -9.85 -4.34
CA LEU A 85 -23.45 -10.13 -3.89
C LEU A 85 -22.49 -10.43 -5.05
N LEU A 86 -22.99 -11.10 -6.11
CA LEU A 86 -22.23 -11.35 -7.33
C LEU A 86 -21.95 -10.04 -8.08
N ALA A 87 -22.93 -9.13 -8.16
CA ALA A 87 -22.76 -7.80 -8.74
C ALA A 87 -21.68 -6.99 -8.00
N ILE A 88 -21.75 -6.94 -6.67
CA ILE A 88 -20.75 -6.25 -5.83
C ILE A 88 -19.36 -6.87 -6.01
N ARG A 89 -19.26 -8.20 -6.01
CA ARG A 89 -17.99 -8.91 -6.23
C ARG A 89 -17.39 -8.57 -7.59
N ASP A 90 -18.22 -8.52 -8.62
CA ASP A 90 -17.76 -8.27 -9.98
C ASP A 90 -17.31 -6.81 -10.16
N GLU A 91 -17.96 -5.86 -9.48
CA GLU A 91 -17.51 -4.47 -9.39
C GLU A 91 -16.19 -4.31 -8.63
N PHE A 92 -16.01 -5.00 -7.50
CA PHE A 92 -14.70 -5.04 -6.83
C PHE A 92 -13.61 -5.66 -7.71
N ARG A 93 -13.95 -6.69 -8.49
CA ARG A 93 -13.00 -7.35 -9.40
C ARG A 93 -12.62 -6.45 -10.56
N SER A 94 -13.55 -5.69 -11.14
CA SER A 94 -13.25 -4.76 -12.24
C SER A 94 -12.37 -3.61 -11.77
N VAL A 95 -12.66 -3.01 -10.62
CA VAL A 95 -11.82 -1.97 -10.00
C VAL A 95 -10.43 -2.51 -9.67
N GLY A 96 -10.35 -3.74 -9.16
CA GLY A 96 -9.08 -4.41 -8.89
C GLY A 96 -8.27 -4.68 -10.17
N ALA A 97 -8.95 -5.04 -11.27
CA ALA A 97 -8.32 -5.23 -12.58
C ALA A 97 -7.75 -3.92 -13.14
N GLU A 98 -8.51 -2.83 -13.06
CA GLU A 98 -8.08 -1.50 -13.49
C GLU A 98 -6.89 -0.99 -12.65
N ALA A 99 -6.92 -1.22 -11.34
CA ALA A 99 -5.81 -0.88 -10.46
C ALA A 99 -4.53 -1.66 -10.78
N THR A 100 -4.61 -2.97 -11.07
CA THR A 100 -3.43 -3.76 -11.44
C THR A 100 -2.89 -3.41 -12.83
N GLU A 101 -3.75 -2.99 -13.75
CA GLU A 101 -3.36 -2.53 -15.08
C GLU A 101 -2.64 -1.18 -15.01
N GLY A 102 -3.17 -0.23 -14.23
CA GLY A 102 -2.51 1.03 -13.95
C GLY A 102 -1.15 0.87 -13.27
N LEU A 103 -1.02 -0.09 -12.35
CA LEU A 103 0.26 -0.45 -11.72
C LEU A 103 1.25 -1.08 -12.73
N GLY A 104 0.75 -1.81 -13.72
CA GLY A 104 1.56 -2.35 -14.82
C GLY A 104 2.18 -1.25 -15.68
N GLY A 105 1.39 -0.24 -16.06
CA GLY A 105 1.87 0.92 -16.82
C GLY A 105 2.91 1.76 -16.06
N VAL A 106 2.74 1.90 -14.73
CA VAL A 106 3.76 2.54 -13.88
C VAL A 106 5.06 1.72 -13.88
N ARG A 107 4.96 0.39 -13.77
CA ARG A 107 6.13 -0.51 -13.80
C ARG A 107 6.87 -0.47 -15.14
N GLU A 108 6.14 -0.36 -16.23
CA GLU A 108 6.72 -0.25 -17.57
C GLU A 108 7.40 1.12 -17.77
N GLY A 109 6.82 2.19 -17.21
CA GLY A 109 7.42 3.53 -17.19
C GLY A 109 8.74 3.61 -16.41
N ILE A 110 8.84 2.97 -15.24
CA ILE A 110 10.10 2.90 -14.48
C ILE A 110 11.16 1.99 -15.15
N GLU A 111 10.76 0.91 -15.82
CA GLU A 111 11.69 0.06 -16.58
C GLU A 111 12.18 0.77 -17.87
N GLY A 112 11.31 1.57 -18.51
CA GLY A 112 11.66 2.47 -19.62
C GLY A 112 12.64 3.56 -19.21
N ALA A 113 12.36 4.28 -18.11
CA ALA A 113 13.26 5.31 -17.58
C ALA A 113 14.62 4.75 -17.13
N ARG A 114 14.64 3.52 -16.58
CA ARG A 114 15.89 2.80 -16.24
C ARG A 114 16.69 2.42 -17.50
N SER A 115 16.02 2.13 -18.61
CA SER A 115 16.66 1.76 -19.87
C SER A 115 17.25 2.99 -20.59
N GLU A 116 16.57 4.14 -20.54
CA GLU A 116 17.10 5.42 -21.02
C GLU A 116 18.30 5.91 -20.19
N SER A 117 18.22 5.78 -18.85
CA SER A 117 19.33 6.11 -17.96
C SER A 117 20.54 5.19 -18.15
N ARG A 118 20.34 3.94 -18.62
CA ARG A 118 21.43 2.99 -18.91
C ARG A 118 22.01 3.17 -20.31
N ALA A 119 21.20 3.61 -21.28
CA ALA A 119 21.66 4.01 -22.60
C ALA A 119 22.55 5.26 -22.55
N ALA A 120 22.30 6.19 -21.62
CA ALA A 120 23.15 7.36 -21.37
C ALA A 120 24.46 7.04 -20.61
N ALA A 121 24.63 5.81 -20.10
CA ALA A 121 25.75 5.41 -19.22
C ALA A 121 26.71 4.37 -19.84
N HIS A 122 26.85 4.34 -21.17
CA HIS A 122 27.91 3.57 -21.83
C HIS A 122 29.20 4.40 -22.03
N PRO A 123 30.25 4.24 -21.19
CA PRO A 123 31.63 4.30 -21.68
C PRO A 123 31.99 2.90 -22.19
N GLY A 124 32.32 2.79 -23.47
CA GLY A 124 32.67 1.51 -24.09
C GLY A 124 33.93 0.88 -23.47
N PRO A 125 34.05 -0.45 -23.46
CA PRO A 125 35.36 -1.08 -23.50
C PRO A 125 35.89 -0.85 -24.94
N ASP A 126 37.11 -0.38 -25.14
CA ASP A 126 38.28 -1.25 -25.28
C ASP A 126 39.57 -0.41 -25.17
N ALA A 127 40.59 -1.04 -24.60
CA ALA A 127 41.90 -0.48 -24.34
C ALA A 127 42.70 -0.14 -25.62
N ALA A 128 43.44 0.97 -25.60
CA ALA A 128 44.86 1.03 -26.03
C ALA A 128 45.48 2.44 -25.90
N GLY A 129 46.54 2.53 -25.09
CA GLY A 129 47.74 3.31 -25.41
C GLY A 129 47.82 4.76 -24.95
N ALA A 130 48.81 5.02 -24.07
CA ALA A 130 49.83 6.09 -24.12
C ALA A 130 49.38 7.54 -24.44
N ASP A 131 49.82 8.61 -23.80
CA ASP A 131 50.94 8.95 -22.94
C ASP A 131 50.70 10.40 -22.42
N ALA A 132 51.66 10.94 -21.67
CA ALA A 132 51.88 12.38 -21.37
C ALA A 132 50.71 13.15 -20.71
N GLY A 133 50.79 13.57 -19.45
CA GLY A 133 51.77 14.54 -18.97
C GLY A 133 51.25 15.98 -19.14
N GLY A 134 50.98 16.69 -18.03
CA GLY A 134 50.91 18.15 -18.02
C GLY A 134 49.68 18.79 -17.37
N THR A 135 49.83 19.18 -16.11
CA THR A 135 49.47 20.50 -15.52
C THR A 135 48.33 21.32 -16.15
N ALA A 136 47.32 21.65 -15.34
CA ALA A 136 47.02 23.04 -14.95
C ALA A 136 45.88 23.08 -13.91
N ALA A 137 46.10 23.88 -12.88
CA ALA A 137 45.15 24.19 -11.82
C ALA A 137 43.98 25.05 -12.32
N ALA A 138 42.78 24.86 -11.76
CA ALA A 138 41.81 25.92 -11.51
C ALA A 138 40.72 25.42 -10.55
N GLN A 139 40.73 25.97 -9.34
CA GLN A 139 39.64 25.89 -8.36
C GLN A 139 38.81 27.19 -8.43
N PRO A 140 37.68 27.29 -7.71
CA PRO A 140 36.31 27.39 -8.20
C PRO A 140 35.81 28.85 -8.36
N ASP A 141 34.72 29.06 -9.13
CA ASP A 141 34.00 30.34 -9.13
C ASP A 141 32.55 30.14 -8.60
N PRO A 142 32.19 30.70 -7.43
CA PRO A 142 30.88 30.57 -6.81
C PRO A 142 30.05 31.84 -7.04
N ALA A 143 29.38 31.95 -8.19
CA ALA A 143 28.43 33.06 -8.40
C ALA A 143 27.41 32.74 -9.49
N SER A 144 26.27 32.16 -9.10
CA SER A 144 24.93 32.41 -9.68
C SER A 144 23.89 31.51 -8.99
N SER A 145 23.67 31.76 -7.70
CA SER A 145 22.44 31.32 -7.03
C SER A 145 21.34 32.33 -7.33
N GLU A 146 20.54 32.08 -8.38
CA GLU A 146 19.23 32.73 -8.49
C GLU A 146 18.30 32.13 -7.42
N PRO A 147 17.73 32.93 -6.50
CA PRO A 147 16.69 32.43 -5.62
C PRO A 147 15.40 32.24 -6.42
N LEU A 148 14.85 31.02 -6.41
CA LEU A 148 13.47 30.73 -6.79
C LEU A 148 12.53 31.74 -6.10
N ARG A 149 12.02 32.72 -6.85
CA ARG A 149 10.91 33.56 -6.42
C ARG A 149 9.69 32.68 -6.27
N VAL A 150 9.30 32.42 -5.02
CA VAL A 150 7.98 31.89 -4.69
C VAL A 150 6.95 32.94 -5.11
N ILE A 151 6.22 32.67 -6.19
CA ILE A 151 5.03 33.45 -6.54
C ILE A 151 3.98 33.10 -5.49
N ALA A 152 3.56 34.10 -4.71
CA ALA A 152 2.47 33.96 -3.76
C ALA A 152 1.18 33.65 -4.53
N TYR A 153 0.42 32.68 -4.04
CA TYR A 153 -0.89 32.31 -4.56
C TYR A 153 -1.84 33.52 -4.48
N ASP A 154 -2.40 33.93 -5.62
CA ASP A 154 -3.39 35.00 -5.75
C ASP A 154 -4.81 34.39 -5.67
N PRO A 155 -5.58 34.66 -4.59
CA PRO A 155 -6.91 34.08 -4.40
C PRO A 155 -8.02 34.77 -5.23
N GLU A 156 -7.72 35.83 -5.99
CA GLU A 156 -8.73 36.59 -6.75
C GLU A 156 -8.82 36.17 -8.24
N ALA A 157 -8.12 35.11 -8.64
CA ALA A 157 -8.30 34.53 -9.98
C ALA A 157 -9.48 33.53 -9.99
N THR A 158 -10.69 34.03 -10.27
CA THR A 158 -11.88 33.25 -10.66
C THR A 158 -12.38 33.72 -12.02
#